data_AF-A0A366XMP6-F1
#
_entry.id   AF-A0A366XMP6-F1
#
_cell.length_a   1.000
_cell.length_b   1.000
_cell.length_c   1.000
_cell.angle_alpha   90.00
_cell.angle_beta   90.00
_cell.angle_gamma   90.00
#
_symmetry.space_group_name_H-M   'P 1'
#
loop_
_entity.id
_entity.type
_entity.pdbx_description
1 polymer ?
#
loop_
_entity_poly.entity_id
_entity_poly.type
_entity_poly.pdbx_seq_one_letter_code
_entity_poly.pdbx_strand_id
1 'polypeptide(L)'
;MYEALKHFHLLTIGISAVLLSVRYFLMMANSPILEHGFLKRFPHINDSLLLLSGFALIAITGFIPFTPEAPWLTEKLTCVMIYIALGFFALRLGRNKLLRSFSFFGALGWLAMAGKIAMTKTPTIFG
;
A
#
# COMPACT_ATOMS: atom_id res chain seq x y z
N MET A 1 -14.19 -5.86 18.47
CA MET A 1 -14.47 -5.62 17.04
C MET A 1 -13.35 -4.81 16.36
N TYR A 2 -12.95 -3.66 16.93
CA TYR A 2 -11.86 -2.83 16.41
C TYR A 2 -10.52 -3.58 16.21
N GLU A 3 -10.00 -4.26 17.23
CA GLU A 3 -8.68 -4.94 17.12
C GLU A 3 -8.67 -6.04 16.04
N ALA A 4 -9.74 -6.82 15.92
CA ALA A 4 -9.85 -7.83 14.86
C ALA A 4 -9.81 -7.20 13.46
N LEU A 5 -10.57 -6.11 13.25
CA LEU A 5 -10.57 -5.38 11.99
C LEU A 5 -9.20 -4.73 11.70
N LYS A 6 -8.53 -4.20 12.72
CA LYS A 6 -7.19 -3.62 12.60
C LYS A 6 -6.16 -4.69 12.22
N HIS A 7 -6.17 -5.85 12.86
CA HIS A 7 -5.30 -6.96 12.47
C HIS A 7 -5.59 -7.45 11.05
N PHE A 8 -6.86 -7.54 10.67
CA PHE A 8 -7.27 -7.86 9.30
C PHE A 8 -6.75 -6.83 8.29
N HIS A 9 -6.89 -5.54 8.57
CA HIS A 9 -6.36 -4.48 7.73
C HIS A 9 -4.84 -4.58 7.59
N LEU A 10 -4.11 -4.77 8.68
CA LEU A 10 -2.66 -4.98 8.66
C LEU A 10 -2.24 -6.23 7.88
N LEU A 11 -3.01 -7.31 7.97
CA LEU A 11 -2.81 -8.52 7.18
C LEU A 11 -2.93 -8.22 5.67
N THR A 12 -3.99 -7.51 5.25
CA THR A 12 -4.17 -7.15 3.84
C THR A 12 -3.05 -6.22 3.32
N ILE A 13 -2.50 -5.35 4.19
CA ILE A 13 -1.33 -4.52 3.86
C ILE A 13 -0.11 -5.42 3.63
N GLY A 14 0.15 -6.36 4.54
CA GLY A 14 1.26 -7.29 4.42
C GLY A 14 1.17 -8.14 3.16
N ILE A 15 -0.02 -8.65 2.85
CA ILE A 15 -0.29 -9.41 1.61
C ILE A 15 -0.02 -8.53 0.38
N SER A 16 -0.49 -7.28 0.35
CA SER A 16 -0.24 -6.35 -0.76
C SER A 16 1.26 -6.14 -1.00
N ALA A 17 2.03 -5.90 0.07
CA ALA A 17 3.48 -5.69 0.00
C ALA A 17 4.22 -6.95 -0.51
N VAL A 18 3.84 -8.13 -0.02
CA VAL A 18 4.41 -9.41 -0.47
C VAL A 18 4.08 -9.66 -1.93
N LEU A 19 2.83 -9.46 -2.35
CA LEU A 19 2.42 -9.63 -3.75
C LEU A 19 3.15 -8.66 -4.68
N LEU A 20 3.33 -7.40 -4.28
CA LEU A 20 4.11 -6.43 -5.03
C LEU A 20 5.56 -6.92 -5.19
N SER A 21 6.17 -7.39 -4.09
CA SER A 21 7.55 -7.90 -4.08
C SER A 21 7.73 -9.11 -4.98
N VAL A 22 6.86 -10.12 -4.85
CA VAL A 22 6.87 -11.32 -5.69
C VAL A 22 6.74 -10.94 -7.17
N ARG A 23 5.76 -10.09 -7.52
CA ARG A 23 5.55 -9.65 -8.89
C ARG A 23 6.74 -8.85 -9.43
N TYR A 24 7.36 -8.02 -8.59
CA TYR A 24 8.56 -7.28 -8.96
C TYR A 24 9.73 -8.22 -9.27
N PHE A 25 10.02 -9.20 -8.41
CA PHE A 25 11.11 -10.16 -8.66
C PHE A 25 10.86 -11.02 -9.90
N LEU A 26 9.63 -11.51 -10.08
CA LEU A 26 9.26 -12.26 -11.28
C LEU A 26 9.40 -11.42 -12.55
N MET A 27 9.02 -10.14 -12.49
CA MET A 27 9.21 -9.20 -13.58
C MET A 27 10.69 -8.96 -13.88
N MET A 28 11.54 -8.77 -12.86
CA MET A 28 12.98 -8.55 -13.05
C MET A 28 13.69 -9.78 -13.63
N ALA A 29 13.17 -10.98 -13.33
CA ALA A 29 13.61 -12.27 -13.87
C ALA A 29 13.01 -12.59 -15.26
N ASN A 30 12.12 -11.74 -15.80
CA ASN A 30 11.35 -12.02 -17.03
C ASN A 30 10.63 -13.39 -16.98
N SER A 31 10.14 -13.78 -15.81
CA SER A 31 9.54 -15.09 -15.60
C SER A 31 8.12 -15.18 -16.21
N PRO A 32 7.79 -16.27 -16.94
CA PRO A 32 6.44 -16.47 -17.48
C PRO A 32 5.39 -16.67 -16.37
N ILE A 33 5.80 -16.97 -15.13
CA ILE A 33 4.91 -17.12 -13.97
C ILE A 33 4.14 -15.82 -13.70
N LEU A 34 4.68 -14.66 -14.06
CA LEU A 34 4.01 -13.37 -13.89
C LEU A 34 2.65 -13.31 -14.62
N GLU A 35 2.51 -14.09 -15.69
CA GLU A 35 1.28 -14.16 -16.49
C GLU A 35 0.18 -15.03 -15.85
N HIS A 36 0.51 -15.76 -14.78
CA HIS A 36 -0.41 -16.66 -14.10
C HIS A 36 -1.61 -15.90 -13.53
N GLY A 37 -2.82 -16.42 -13.78
CA GLY A 37 -4.07 -15.73 -13.45
C GLY A 37 -4.25 -15.38 -11.97
N PHE A 38 -3.58 -16.11 -11.07
CA PHE A 38 -3.55 -15.76 -9.64
C PHE A 38 -2.84 -14.43 -9.38
N LEU A 39 -1.62 -14.25 -9.90
CA LEU A 39 -0.82 -13.04 -9.69
C LEU A 39 -1.40 -11.79 -10.36
N LYS A 40 -2.32 -11.99 -11.32
CA LYS A 40 -3.09 -10.92 -11.94
C LYS A 40 -4.36 -10.56 -11.17
N ARG A 41 -5.14 -11.55 -10.71
CA ARG A 41 -6.46 -11.32 -10.10
C ARG A 41 -6.43 -11.11 -8.60
N PHE A 42 -5.62 -11.89 -7.88
CA PHE A 42 -5.60 -11.90 -6.42
C PHE A 42 -5.23 -10.55 -5.79
N PRO A 43 -4.26 -9.77 -6.33
CA PRO A 43 -3.97 -8.43 -5.81
C PRO A 43 -5.20 -7.51 -5.77
N HIS A 44 -6.04 -7.53 -6.81
CA HIS A 44 -7.24 -6.68 -6.88
C HIS A 44 -8.29 -7.03 -5.81
N ILE A 45 -8.42 -8.33 -5.48
CA ILE A 45 -9.30 -8.79 -4.41
C ILE A 45 -8.77 -8.30 -3.06
N ASN A 46 -7.48 -8.50 -2.81
CA ASN A 46 -6.84 -8.03 -1.59
C ASN A 46 -6.92 -6.50 -1.44
N ASP A 47 -6.70 -5.75 -2.52
CA ASP A 47 -6.77 -4.28 -2.51
C ASP A 47 -8.19 -3.79 -2.18
N SER A 48 -9.22 -4.49 -2.67
CA SER A 48 -10.61 -4.18 -2.32
C SER A 48 -10.88 -4.43 -0.83
N LEU A 49 -10.36 -5.53 -0.27
CA LEU A 49 -10.46 -5.83 1.18
C LEU A 49 -9.66 -4.83 2.03
N LEU A 50 -8.49 -4.40 1.56
CA LEU A 50 -7.66 -3.39 2.19
C LEU A 50 -8.36 -2.04 2.28
N LEU A 51 -8.98 -1.60 1.18
CA LEU A 51 -9.75 -0.35 1.15
C LEU A 51 -11.01 -0.44 2.02
N LEU A 52 -11.78 -1.53 1.89
CA LEU A 52 -12.99 -1.74 2.68
C LEU A 52 -12.69 -1.76 4.19
N SER A 53 -11.62 -2.45 4.60
CA SER A 53 -11.20 -2.48 6.01
C SER A 53 -10.70 -1.11 6.49
N GLY A 54 -10.05 -0.32 5.62
CA GLY A 54 -9.69 1.07 5.92
C GLY A 54 -10.91 1.96 6.16
N PHE A 55 -11.92 1.89 5.30
CA PHE A 55 -13.19 2.62 5.49
C PHE A 55 -13.92 2.19 6.76
N ALA A 56 -13.95 0.89 7.05
CA ALA A 56 -14.56 0.38 8.27
C ALA A 56 -13.80 0.88 9.53
N LEU A 57 -12.46 0.99 9.48
CA LEU A 57 -11.68 1.59 10.58
C LEU A 57 -11.98 3.08 10.76
N ILE A 58 -12.15 3.84 9.66
CA ILE A 58 -12.59 5.24 9.71
C ILE A 58 -13.96 5.34 10.39
N ALA A 59 -14.93 4.51 9.97
CA ALA A 59 -16.27 4.51 10.55
C ALA A 59 -16.30 4.18 12.05
N ILE A 60 -15.43 3.27 12.52
CA ILE A 60 -15.34 2.89 13.95
C ILE A 60 -14.60 3.95 14.76
N THR A 61 -13.54 4.56 14.22
CA THR A 61 -12.69 5.50 14.97
C THR A 61 -13.19 6.93 14.94
N GLY A 62 -14.00 7.29 13.93
CA GLY A 62 -14.47 8.66 13.72
C GLY A 62 -13.44 9.62 13.12
N PHE A 63 -12.21 9.16 12.84
CA PHE A 63 -11.20 10.00 12.20
C PHE A 63 -11.53 10.25 10.73
N ILE A 64 -11.80 11.50 10.37
CA ILE A 64 -12.15 11.90 9.01
C ILE A 64 -10.91 12.43 8.30
N PRO A 65 -10.46 11.82 7.18
CA PRO A 65 -9.34 12.36 6.40
C PRO A 65 -9.70 13.71 5.79
N PHE A 66 -8.67 14.49 5.42
CA PHE A 66 -8.81 15.84 4.86
C PHE A 66 -9.44 16.87 5.81
N THR A 67 -9.41 16.59 7.12
CA THR A 67 -9.85 17.53 8.17
C THR A 67 -8.67 17.96 9.06
N PRO A 68 -8.73 19.14 9.69
CA PRO A 68 -7.72 19.59 10.66
C PRO A 68 -7.61 18.70 11.91
N GLU A 69 -8.63 17.89 12.20
CA GLU A 69 -8.67 17.02 13.39
C GLU A 69 -7.83 15.74 13.21
N ALA A 70 -7.62 15.32 11.97
CA ALA A 70 -6.86 14.10 11.64
C ALA A 70 -5.88 14.30 10.47
N PRO A 71 -4.94 15.27 10.54
CA PRO A 71 -3.97 15.52 9.47
C PRO A 71 -3.06 14.32 9.20
N TRP A 72 -2.74 13.55 10.25
CA TRP A 72 -1.99 12.30 10.14
C TRP A 72 -2.69 11.26 9.24
N LEU A 73 -4.02 11.24 9.22
CA LEU A 73 -4.78 10.29 8.40
C LEU A 73 -4.73 10.70 6.92
N THR A 74 -4.82 12.01 6.64
CA THR A 74 -4.58 12.57 5.30
C THR A 74 -3.19 12.20 4.80
N GLU A 75 -2.17 12.38 5.65
CA GLU A 75 -0.79 12.02 5.30
C GLU A 75 -0.63 10.52 5.03
N LYS A 76 -1.25 9.69 5.87
CA LYS A 76 -1.28 8.24 5.67
C LYS A 76 -1.91 7.87 4.33
N LEU A 77 -3.04 8.47 3.96
CA LEU A 77 -3.67 8.24 2.65
C LEU A 77 -2.74 8.66 1.51
N THR A 78 -2.10 9.83 1.60
CA THR A 78 -1.15 10.30 0.60
C THR A 78 0.02 9.31 0.42
N CYS A 79 0.58 8.78 1.51
CA CYS A 79 1.62 7.76 1.45
C CYS A 79 1.14 6.50 0.71
N VAL A 80 -0.08 6.03 0.98
CA VAL A 80 -0.66 4.87 0.29
C VAL A 80 -0.87 5.15 -1.19
N MET A 81 -1.34 6.35 -1.56
CA MET A 81 -1.50 6.74 -2.97
C MET A 81 -0.16 6.72 -3.71
N ILE A 82 0.91 7.23 -3.10
CA ILE A 82 2.25 7.20 -3.67
C ILE A 82 2.78 5.77 -3.77
N TYR A 83 2.58 4.94 -2.74
CA TYR A 83 2.90 3.51 -2.77
C TYR A 83 2.27 2.80 -3.98
N ILE A 84 0.97 3.03 -4.22
CA ILE A 84 0.26 2.43 -5.36
C ILE A 84 0.83 2.94 -6.69
N ALA A 85 1.04 4.24 -6.83
CA ALA A 85 1.59 4.85 -8.04
C ALA A 85 2.99 4.31 -8.37
N LEU A 86 3.86 4.22 -7.37
CA LEU A 86 5.21 3.67 -7.53
C LEU A 86 5.19 2.16 -7.79
N GLY A 87 4.28 1.41 -7.18
CA GLY A 87 4.08 -0.01 -7.48
C GLY A 87 3.64 -0.25 -8.93
N PHE A 88 2.72 0.59 -9.44
CA PHE A 88 2.33 0.58 -10.84
C PHE A 88 3.51 0.92 -11.76
N PHE A 89 4.33 1.89 -11.37
CA PHE A 89 5.51 2.29 -12.12
C PHE A 89 6.57 1.17 -12.17
N ALA A 90 6.82 0.54 -11.03
CA ALA A 90 7.77 -0.57 -10.90
C ALA A 90 7.39 -1.77 -11.80
N LEU A 91 6.09 -2.06 -11.92
CA LEU A 91 5.61 -3.23 -12.66
C LEU A 91 5.29 -2.96 -14.13
N ARG A 92 4.74 -1.79 -14.49
CA ARG A 92 4.23 -1.53 -15.86
C ARG A 92 4.97 -0.44 -16.63
N LEU A 93 5.20 0.72 -16.03
CA LEU A 93 5.71 1.90 -16.76
C LEU A 93 7.25 2.00 -16.84
N GLY A 94 7.98 1.30 -15.96
CA GLY A 94 9.44 1.40 -15.93
C GLY A 94 10.08 0.96 -17.25
N ARG A 95 10.75 1.91 -17.92
CA ARG A 95 11.41 1.67 -19.22
C ARG A 95 12.67 0.81 -19.08
N ASN A 96 13.35 0.87 -17.95
CA ASN A 96 14.56 0.11 -17.65
C ASN A 96 14.53 -0.50 -16.24
N LYS A 97 15.38 -1.50 -16.00
CA LYS A 97 15.44 -2.22 -14.72
C LYS A 97 15.79 -1.31 -13.54
N LEU A 98 16.66 -0.31 -13.75
CA LEU A 98 17.04 0.65 -12.71
C LEU A 98 15.85 1.45 -12.19
N LEU A 99 15.06 2.07 -13.07
CA LEU A 99 13.94 2.89 -12.66
C LEU A 99 12.85 2.05 -11.99
N ARG A 100 12.67 0.79 -12.43
CA ARG A 100 11.78 -0.16 -11.76
C ARG A 100 12.23 -0.46 -10.33
N SER A 101 13.52 -0.66 -10.10
CA SER A 101 14.08 -0.85 -8.76
C SER A 101 13.88 0.37 -7.87
N PHE A 102 14.16 1.58 -8.38
CA PHE A 102 13.92 2.81 -7.63
C PHE A 102 12.45 2.97 -7.24
N SER A 103 11.53 2.73 -8.17
CA SER A 103 10.10 2.77 -7.87
C SER A 103 9.69 1.70 -6.87
N PHE A 104 10.24 0.49 -6.96
CA PHE A 104 9.94 -0.59 -6.00
C PHE A 104 10.40 -0.24 -4.58
N PHE A 105 11.66 0.14 -4.40
CA PHE A 105 12.17 0.53 -3.09
C PHE A 105 11.51 1.82 -2.57
N GLY A 106 11.21 2.77 -3.45
CA GLY A 106 10.42 3.95 -3.12
C GLY A 106 9.03 3.58 -2.62
N ALA A 107 8.33 2.66 -3.27
CA ALA A 107 7.03 2.18 -2.82
C ALA A 107 7.12 1.60 -1.40
N LEU A 108 8.09 0.72 -1.14
CA LEU A 108 8.30 0.15 0.20
C LEU A 108 8.62 1.22 1.25
N GLY A 109 9.39 2.26 0.88
CA GLY A 109 9.67 3.40 1.75
C GLY A 109 8.41 4.17 2.13
N TRP A 110 7.54 4.48 1.17
CA TRP A 110 6.25 5.13 1.43
C TRP A 110 5.31 4.26 2.25
N LEU A 111 5.33 2.95 2.05
CA LEU A 111 4.55 2.02 2.87
C LEU A 111 5.05 1.99 4.32
N ALA A 112 6.36 1.97 4.53
CA ALA A 112 6.96 2.06 5.86
C ALA A 112 6.61 3.38 6.55
N MET A 113 6.62 4.49 5.81
CA MET A 113 6.20 5.80 6.31
C MET A 113 4.72 5.80 6.71
N ALA A 114 3.83 5.25 5.89
CA ALA A 114 2.42 5.08 6.22
C ALA A 114 2.22 4.25 7.51
N GLY A 115 3.03 3.20 7.69
CA GLY A 115 3.06 2.39 8.91
C GLY A 115 3.49 3.19 10.15
N LYS A 116 4.57 3.97 10.03
CA LYS A 116 5.05 4.86 11.10
C LYS A 116 3.96 5.87 11.50
N ILE A 117 3.36 6.56 10.54
CA ILE A 117 2.29 7.54 10.79
C ILE A 117 1.09 6.88 11.45
N ALA A 118 0.73 5.65 11.06
CA ALA A 118 -0.36 4.91 11.69
C ALA A 118 -0.09 4.57 13.17
N MET A 119 1.18 4.36 13.55
CA MET A 119 1.58 4.09 14.93
C MET A 119 1.63 5.37 15.77
N THR A 120 2.31 6.40 15.26
CA THR A 120 2.51 7.65 16.02
C THR A 120 1.28 8.54 16.04
N LYS A 121 0.42 8.46 15.01
CA LYS A 121 -0.71 9.38 14.77
C LYS A 121 -0.32 10.85 14.78
N THR A 122 0.94 11.12 14.44
CA THR A 122 1.49 12.48 14.31
C THR A 122 1.74 12.75 12.83
N PRO A 123 1.26 13.87 12.26
CA PRO A 123 1.68 14.27 10.92
C PRO A 123 3.18 14.56 10.93
N THR A 124 3.86 14.22 9.85
CA THR A 124 5.30 14.45 9.67
C THR A 124 5.62 15.38 8.51
N ILE A 125 4.75 15.47 7.51
CA ILE A 125 4.92 16.32 6.32
C ILE A 125 3.93 17.49 6.34
N PHE A 126 2.68 17.23 6.73
CA PHE A 126 1.61 18.24 6.73
C PHE A 126 1.36 18.85 8.12
N GLY A 127 2.32 18.68 9.04
CA GLY A 127 2.23 19.10 10.44
C GLY A 127 2.53 20.57 10.67
#